data_AF-A0A9E5ICK8-F1
#
_entry.id   AF-A0A9E5ICK8-F1
#
_cell.length_a   1.000
_cell.length_b   1.000
_cell.length_c   1.000
_cell.angle_alpha   90.00
_cell.angle_beta   90.00
_cell.angle_gamma   90.00
#
_symmetry.space_group_name_H-M   'P 1'
#
loop_
_entity.id
_entity.type
_entity.pdbx_description
1 polymer ?
#
loop_
_entity_poly.entity_id
_entity_poly.type
_entity_poly.pdbx_seq_one_letter_code
_entity_poly.pdbx_strand_id
1 'polypeptide(L)'
;IPGWLVRALRGCLGGYRPATRRYLLWLLFRGRRETPSAPRNAAHFHINLLPGARSVAATRSLIDSFLLSAGRRGIRCVYGQMVTRGGRRGERMFARYGFRVTDRKKVTKFRSYSEEEVHLCTVVKDLAESPLLYGKDLHRKGGRKHGRIERKLLLSLHDFHPGSRAQIAEQLEFCLQACPGSASILVIPEYHHGRGIESCGESLEQLSRWEREGHDLAIHGYFHDRSGLPEESFFWTRIYTDREAEFFRLDSAEAESRIGRALAIWGRHGWQARGFVAPGWLHGPSTEKILRQKGFAYTCHLTEVVHLAEGRRDRAWAGTYSLRSPWRRRLARGWHPVWKALCSGQRLVRLSLHPMDLEVPFVRRQVGTLLKELSARGYRSVSYAEHVQV
;
A
#
# COMPACT_ATOMS: atom_id res chain seq x y z
N ILE A 1 34.64 25.31 38.15
CA ILE A 1 33.39 24.54 38.34
C ILE A 1 32.27 25.25 37.58
N PRO A 2 31.48 24.57 36.73
CA PRO A 2 30.34 25.20 36.04
C PRO A 2 29.41 25.91 37.03
N GLY A 3 28.93 27.11 36.72
CA GLY A 3 28.13 27.92 37.65
C GLY A 3 26.86 27.23 38.19
N TRP A 4 26.31 26.27 37.42
CA TRP A 4 25.17 25.45 37.86
C TRP A 4 25.54 24.44 38.96
N LEU A 5 26.77 23.91 38.95
CA LEU A 5 27.28 23.00 39.98
C LEU A 5 27.46 23.72 41.32
N VAL A 6 27.96 24.96 41.29
CA VAL A 6 28.10 25.81 42.49
C VAL A 6 26.74 26.14 43.10
N ARG A 7 25.73 26.45 42.27
CA ARG A 7 24.34 26.67 42.73
C ARG A 7 23.70 25.39 43.27
N ALA A 8 23.95 24.23 42.65
CA ALA A 8 23.47 22.94 43.13
C ALA A 8 24.07 22.59 44.49
N LEU A 9 25.38 22.81 44.68
CA LEU A 9 26.09 22.58 45.93
C LEU A 9 25.61 23.52 47.04
N ARG A 10 25.51 24.84 46.77
CA ARG A 10 24.94 25.82 47.73
C ARG A 10 23.50 25.48 48.11
N GLY A 11 22.66 25.13 47.13
CA GLY A 11 21.27 24.75 47.37
C GLY A 11 21.13 23.47 48.21
N CYS A 12 21.99 22.47 47.98
CA CYS A 12 22.03 21.25 48.78
C CYS A 12 22.48 21.47 50.23
N LEU A 13 23.21 22.55 50.54
CA LEU A 13 23.71 22.86 51.87
C LEU A 13 22.73 23.65 52.76
N GLY A 14 21.70 24.31 52.21
CA GLY A 14 20.80 25.12 53.05
C GLY A 14 19.42 25.46 52.51
N GLY A 15 19.21 25.53 51.19
CA GLY A 15 17.95 26.05 50.62
C GLY A 15 17.00 25.01 50.02
N TYR A 16 17.51 23.85 49.61
CA TYR A 16 16.69 22.86 48.92
C TYR A 16 15.98 21.93 49.88
N ARG A 17 14.67 21.76 49.63
CA ARG A 17 13.83 20.76 50.30
C ARG A 17 14.43 19.35 50.12
N PRO A 18 14.20 18.41 51.05
CA PRO A 18 14.75 17.05 50.99
C PRO A 18 14.50 16.34 49.65
N ALA A 19 13.33 16.53 49.04
CA ALA A 19 12.99 15.98 47.73
C ALA A 19 13.94 16.44 46.60
N THR A 20 14.27 17.73 46.59
CA THR A 20 15.18 18.33 45.59
C THR A 20 16.61 17.81 45.77
N ARG A 21 17.08 17.68 47.03
CA ARG A 21 18.41 17.10 47.32
C ARG A 21 18.50 15.65 46.84
N ARG A 22 17.48 14.83 47.11
CA ARG A 22 17.41 13.44 46.63
C ARG A 22 17.46 13.33 45.11
N TYR A 23 16.74 14.21 44.40
CA TYR A 23 16.77 14.23 42.94
C TYR A 23 18.15 14.62 42.39
N LEU A 24 18.81 15.62 42.98
CA LEU A 24 20.16 16.03 42.57
C LEU A 24 21.20 14.93 42.81
N LEU A 25 21.13 14.24 43.96
CA LEU A 25 21.98 13.07 44.23
C LEU A 25 21.72 11.94 43.21
N TRP A 26 20.46 11.66 42.91
CA TRP A 26 20.11 10.70 41.86
C TRP A 26 20.70 11.12 40.50
N LEU A 27 20.59 12.39 40.11
CA LEU A 27 21.10 12.91 38.84
C LEU A 27 22.61 12.72 38.73
N LEU A 28 23.35 13.03 39.80
CA LEU A 28 24.81 12.93 39.85
C LEU A 28 25.31 11.47 39.82
N PHE A 29 24.70 10.58 40.62
CA PHE A 29 25.24 9.23 40.81
C PHE A 29 24.58 8.15 39.95
N ARG A 30 23.32 8.33 39.58
CA ARG A 30 22.50 7.30 38.92
C ARG A 30 21.93 7.72 37.58
N GLY A 31 21.76 9.03 37.35
CA GLY A 31 21.10 9.59 36.17
C GLY A 31 21.62 9.01 34.85
N ARG A 32 22.94 9.02 34.65
CA ARG A 32 23.56 8.48 33.42
C ARG A 32 23.34 6.97 33.24
N ARG A 33 23.34 6.19 34.32
CA ARG A 33 23.16 4.73 34.26
C ARG A 33 21.71 4.33 34.06
N GLU A 34 20.79 5.07 34.67
CA GLU A 34 19.34 4.82 34.65
C GLU A 34 18.61 5.54 33.50
N THR A 35 19.32 6.34 32.69
CA THR A 35 18.77 6.92 31.45
C THR A 35 18.93 5.92 30.31
N PRO A 36 17.84 5.55 29.60
CA PRO A 36 17.92 4.67 28.43
C PRO A 36 18.65 5.37 27.28
N SER A 37 19.27 4.58 26.42
CA SER A 37 19.94 5.04 25.21
C SER A 37 18.97 5.78 24.29
N ALA A 38 19.48 6.84 23.65
CA ALA A 38 18.77 7.59 22.62
C ALA A 38 19.29 7.17 21.24
N PRO A 39 18.41 7.07 20.23
CA PRO A 39 18.82 6.79 18.86
C PRO A 39 19.74 7.91 18.32
N ARG A 40 20.78 7.50 17.57
CA ARG A 40 21.64 8.43 16.83
C ARG A 40 20.85 9.01 15.64
N ASN A 41 21.00 10.30 15.36
CA ASN A 41 20.37 11.00 14.22
C ASN A 41 18.83 11.03 14.23
N ALA A 42 18.21 11.16 15.42
CA ALA A 42 16.77 11.37 15.54
C ALA A 42 16.49 12.69 16.28
N ALA A 43 15.39 13.35 15.93
CA ALA A 43 14.98 14.58 16.59
C ALA A 43 14.30 14.28 17.93
N HIS A 44 14.77 14.90 19.00
CA HIS A 44 14.13 14.80 20.31
C HIS A 44 12.84 15.62 20.30
N PHE A 45 11.71 14.98 20.64
CA PHE A 45 10.40 15.61 20.70
C PHE A 45 9.82 15.59 22.13
N HIS A 46 9.29 16.73 22.57
CA HIS A 46 8.49 16.88 23.77
C HIS A 46 7.28 17.76 23.48
N ILE A 47 6.15 17.45 24.12
CA ILE A 47 4.93 18.26 24.03
C ILE A 47 4.32 18.44 25.41
N ASN A 48 3.92 19.66 25.71
CA ASN A 48 3.15 20.01 26.90
C ASN A 48 1.80 20.55 26.43
N LEU A 49 0.71 19.88 26.84
CA LEU A 49 -0.64 20.26 26.43
C LEU A 49 -1.35 21.01 27.55
N LEU A 50 -1.81 22.22 27.22
CA LEU A 50 -2.67 23.03 28.09
C LEU A 50 -4.04 22.35 28.27
N PRO A 51 -4.75 22.58 29.38
CA PRO A 51 -6.01 21.91 29.69
C PRO A 51 -7.03 21.90 28.53
N GLY A 52 -7.21 23.03 27.82
CA GLY A 52 -8.13 23.13 26.68
C GLY A 52 -7.75 22.30 25.45
N ALA A 53 -6.50 21.86 25.34
CA ALA A 53 -5.99 21.04 24.23
C ALA A 53 -5.85 19.55 24.57
N ARG A 54 -6.22 19.13 25.79
CA ARG A 54 -6.08 17.74 26.28
C ARG A 54 -7.16 16.78 25.77
N SER A 55 -8.10 17.24 24.95
CA SER A 55 -9.02 16.32 24.28
C SER A 55 -8.25 15.43 23.31
N VAL A 56 -8.69 14.18 23.14
CA VAL A 56 -8.03 13.21 22.24
C VAL A 56 -7.93 13.75 20.82
N ALA A 57 -8.99 14.40 20.33
CA ALA A 57 -9.05 14.98 18.99
C ALA A 57 -8.08 16.17 18.82
N ALA A 58 -8.05 17.11 19.78
CA ALA A 58 -7.16 18.27 19.71
C ALA A 58 -5.69 17.85 19.84
N THR A 59 -5.40 16.95 20.78
CA THR A 59 -4.06 16.37 20.96
C THR A 59 -3.57 15.70 19.68
N ARG A 60 -4.43 14.90 19.05
CA ARG A 60 -4.13 14.24 17.78
C ARG A 60 -3.82 15.26 16.69
N SER A 61 -4.71 16.22 16.46
CA SER A 61 -4.55 17.20 15.38
C SER A 61 -3.24 17.98 15.52
N LEU A 62 -2.87 18.38 16.75
CA LEU A 62 -1.62 19.07 17.03
C LEU A 62 -0.41 18.20 16.72
N ILE A 63 -0.41 16.96 17.20
CA ILE A 63 0.74 16.06 17.01
C ILE A 63 0.85 15.60 15.56
N ASP A 64 -0.25 15.27 14.89
CA ASP A 64 -0.27 14.93 13.45
C ASP A 64 0.31 16.09 12.62
N SER A 65 -0.13 17.32 12.89
CA SER A 65 0.37 18.52 12.20
C SER A 65 1.88 18.71 12.42
N PHE A 66 2.34 18.53 13.66
CA PHE A 66 3.75 18.61 14.00
C PHE A 66 4.59 17.54 13.27
N LEU A 67 4.18 16.27 13.34
CA LEU A 67 4.92 15.15 12.75
C LEU A 67 4.93 15.20 11.22
N LEU A 68 3.83 15.63 10.59
CA LEU A 68 3.77 15.91 9.15
C LEU A 68 4.74 17.03 8.76
N SER A 69 4.74 18.13 9.50
CA SER A 69 5.66 19.24 9.24
C SER A 69 7.12 18.83 9.44
N ALA A 70 7.42 18.02 10.45
CA ALA A 70 8.76 17.50 10.70
C ALA A 70 9.24 16.61 9.54
N GLY A 71 8.38 15.68 9.09
CA GLY A 71 8.67 14.82 7.94
C GLY A 71 8.91 15.61 6.64
N ARG A 72 8.08 16.63 6.36
CA ARG A 72 8.27 17.54 5.20
C ARG A 72 9.60 18.29 5.22
N ARG A 73 10.15 18.56 6.41
CA ARG A 73 11.46 19.20 6.59
C ARG A 73 12.63 18.21 6.58
N GLY A 74 12.38 16.94 6.22
CA GLY A 74 13.41 15.91 6.10
C GLY A 74 13.78 15.23 7.42
N ILE A 75 13.05 15.48 8.52
CA ILE A 75 13.27 14.74 9.77
C ILE A 75 12.77 13.31 9.58
N ARG A 76 13.69 12.35 9.58
CA ARG A 76 13.36 10.93 9.38
C ARG A 76 12.76 10.29 10.63
N CYS A 77 13.32 10.57 11.80
CA CYS A 77 12.94 9.93 13.05
C CYS A 77 12.74 10.97 14.15
N VAL A 78 11.72 10.77 14.97
CA VAL A 78 11.56 11.48 16.24
C VAL A 78 11.64 10.50 17.40
N TYR A 79 12.15 10.94 18.53
CA TYR A 79 12.14 10.14 19.76
C TYR A 79 11.78 10.97 20.99
N GLY A 80 11.30 10.30 22.02
CA GLY A 80 11.05 10.88 23.33
C GLY A 80 11.35 9.88 24.43
N GLN A 81 11.53 10.38 25.65
CA GLN A 81 11.70 9.53 26.84
C GLN A 81 10.47 9.67 27.72
N MET A 82 9.80 8.54 27.98
CA MET A 82 8.52 8.51 28.67
C MET A 82 8.62 7.69 29.95
N VAL A 83 8.02 8.20 31.02
CA VAL A 83 7.94 7.51 32.30
C VAL A 83 6.72 6.60 32.31
N THR A 84 6.91 5.32 32.60
CA THR A 84 5.83 4.33 32.73
C THR A 84 5.84 3.68 34.10
N ARG A 85 4.66 3.50 34.68
CA ARG A 85 4.44 2.74 35.92
C ARG A 85 4.05 1.29 35.56
N GLY A 86 4.58 0.30 36.28
CA GLY A 86 4.32 -1.13 36.05
C GLY A 86 5.06 -1.76 34.84
N GLY A 87 4.77 -3.04 34.57
CA GLY A 87 5.44 -3.87 33.54
C GLY A 87 5.03 -3.61 32.07
N ARG A 88 5.03 -4.66 31.22
CA ARG A 88 4.85 -4.62 29.73
C ARG A 88 3.60 -3.89 29.19
N ARG A 89 2.65 -3.44 30.03
CA ARG A 89 1.44 -2.69 29.60
C ARG A 89 1.77 -1.29 29.08
N GLY A 90 2.80 -0.61 29.60
CA GLY A 90 3.19 0.73 29.16
C GLY A 90 3.70 0.76 27.72
N GLU A 91 4.38 -0.28 27.27
CA GLU A 91 4.94 -0.40 25.92
C GLU A 91 3.84 -0.49 24.84
N ARG A 92 2.77 -1.24 25.14
CA ARG A 92 1.59 -1.36 24.27
C ARG A 92 0.89 -0.02 24.05
N MET A 93 0.93 0.88 25.04
CA MET A 93 0.33 2.20 24.92
C MET A 93 1.03 3.03 23.82
N PHE A 94 2.37 2.99 23.74
CA PHE A 94 3.12 3.72 22.72
C PHE A 94 2.98 3.10 21.33
N ALA A 95 2.87 1.78 21.25
CA ALA A 95 2.62 1.07 19.99
C ALA A 95 1.32 1.53 19.31
N ARG A 96 0.26 1.85 20.08
CA ARG A 96 -1.01 2.43 19.56
C ARG A 96 -0.79 3.73 18.79
N TYR A 97 0.24 4.48 19.14
CA TYR A 97 0.58 5.76 18.52
C TYR A 97 1.69 5.62 17.45
N GLY A 98 2.00 4.38 17.05
CA GLY A 98 3.05 4.07 16.09
C GLY A 98 4.47 4.38 16.59
N PHE A 99 4.67 4.45 17.91
CA PHE A 99 6.00 4.53 18.51
C PHE A 99 6.48 3.14 18.93
N ARG A 100 7.77 2.87 18.76
CA ARG A 100 8.45 1.66 19.21
C ARG A 100 9.31 1.97 20.41
N VAL A 101 9.30 1.11 21.42
CA VAL A 101 10.23 1.22 22.56
C VAL A 101 11.55 0.59 22.16
N THR A 102 12.64 1.36 22.15
CA THR A 102 13.97 0.88 21.71
C THR A 102 14.88 0.52 22.88
N ASP A 103 14.70 1.18 24.02
CA ASP A 103 15.44 0.89 25.24
C ASP A 103 14.61 1.26 26.47
N ARG A 104 14.86 0.59 27.58
CA ARG A 104 14.11 0.73 28.82
C ARG A 104 15.03 0.53 30.01
N LYS A 105 14.95 1.44 30.97
CA LYS A 105 15.67 1.33 32.24
C LYS A 105 14.77 1.60 33.42
N LYS A 106 14.96 0.82 34.49
CA LYS A 106 14.35 1.08 35.80
C LYS A 106 14.90 2.40 36.34
N VAL A 107 14.01 3.27 36.81
CA VAL A 107 14.39 4.56 37.41
C VAL A 107 14.03 4.63 38.88
N THR A 108 15.01 4.96 39.70
CA THR A 108 14.88 4.94 41.16
C THR A 108 14.46 6.30 41.74
N LYS A 109 14.47 7.37 40.94
CA LYS A 109 14.07 8.73 41.36
C LYS A 109 12.62 8.85 41.87
N PHE A 110 11.76 7.88 41.53
CA PHE A 110 10.35 7.89 41.92
C PHE A 110 10.01 6.97 43.10
N ARG A 111 11.00 6.25 43.68
CA ARG A 111 10.75 5.27 44.76
C ARG A 111 10.05 5.85 45.99
N SER A 112 10.23 7.14 46.28
CA SER A 112 9.56 7.80 47.41
C SER A 112 8.12 8.23 47.12
N TYR A 113 7.63 8.05 45.89
CA TYR A 113 6.31 8.52 45.44
C TYR A 113 5.43 7.40 44.90
N SER A 114 5.96 6.19 44.74
CA SER A 114 5.23 5.06 44.21
C SER A 114 5.90 3.77 44.66
N GLU A 115 5.10 2.82 45.15
CA GLU A 115 5.54 1.46 45.49
C GLU A 115 5.72 0.58 44.24
N GLU A 116 5.12 0.99 43.11
CA GLU A 116 5.25 0.31 41.83
C GLU A 116 6.62 0.57 41.17
N GLU A 117 7.07 -0.40 40.38
CA GLU A 117 8.29 -0.26 39.60
C GLU A 117 8.11 0.76 38.46
N VAL A 118 8.93 1.81 38.47
CA VAL A 118 8.91 2.86 37.45
C VAL A 118 10.04 2.68 36.46
N HIS A 119 9.72 2.81 35.18
CA HIS A 119 10.67 2.71 34.07
C HIS A 119 10.69 3.99 33.26
N LEU A 120 11.85 4.29 32.70
CA LEU A 120 12.04 5.30 31.66
C LEU A 120 12.30 4.56 30.36
N CYS A 121 11.46 4.82 29.37
CA CYS A 121 11.49 4.16 28.07
C CYS A 121 11.86 5.18 26.99
N THR A 122 12.82 4.85 26.13
CA THR A 122 13.03 5.58 24.88
C THR A 122 12.03 5.07 23.85
N VAL A 123 11.17 5.95 23.37
CA VAL A 123 10.19 5.68 22.32
C VAL A 123 10.60 6.39 21.03
N VAL A 124 10.55 5.68 19.91
CA VAL A 124 10.99 6.17 18.60
C VAL A 124 9.87 6.00 17.58
N LYS A 125 9.69 7.00 16.73
CA LYS A 125 8.78 6.95 15.58
C LYS A 125 9.55 7.30 14.31
N ASP A 126 9.47 6.42 13.33
CA ASP A 126 9.99 6.65 11.98
C ASP A 126 8.91 7.35 11.15
N LEU A 127 9.19 8.59 10.75
CA LEU A 127 8.28 9.42 9.97
C LEU A 127 8.25 9.02 8.49
N ALA A 128 9.28 8.31 8.00
CA ALA A 128 9.25 7.70 6.68
C ALA A 128 8.32 6.47 6.64
N GLU A 129 8.13 5.77 7.77
CA GLU A 129 7.14 4.70 7.88
C GLU A 129 5.71 5.23 8.03
N SER A 130 5.49 6.23 8.88
CA SER A 130 4.21 6.93 9.00
C SER A 130 4.38 8.27 9.72
N PRO A 131 4.05 9.40 9.08
CA PRO A 131 4.14 10.71 9.72
C PRO A 131 2.93 11.04 10.62
N LEU A 132 1.95 10.15 10.76
CA LEU A 132 0.75 10.38 11.59
C LEU A 132 0.84 9.64 12.95
N LEU A 133 0.30 10.26 14.00
CA LEU A 133 0.24 9.74 15.36
C LEU A 133 -0.61 8.47 15.46
N TYR A 134 -1.69 8.36 14.71
CA TYR A 134 -2.50 7.14 14.63
C TYR A 134 -2.42 6.53 13.24
N GLY A 135 -2.24 5.20 13.19
CA GLY A 135 -2.30 4.43 11.96
C GLY A 135 -3.31 3.29 12.10
N LYS A 136 -4.52 3.50 11.54
CA LYS A 136 -5.58 2.53 11.17
C LYS A 136 -6.70 2.12 12.17
N ASP A 137 -6.63 2.37 13.48
CA ASP A 137 -7.48 1.57 14.41
C ASP A 137 -8.59 2.28 15.23
N LEU A 138 -9.06 3.49 14.91
CA LEU A 138 -10.04 4.19 15.78
C LEU A 138 -11.37 4.64 15.17
N HIS A 139 -11.68 4.28 13.92
CA HIS A 139 -12.99 4.60 13.33
C HIS A 139 -13.93 3.40 13.15
N ARG A 140 -13.64 2.22 13.72
CA ARG A 140 -14.59 1.09 13.68
C ARG A 140 -14.81 0.51 15.07
N LYS A 141 -16.06 0.58 15.57
CA LYS A 141 -16.51 -0.11 16.79
C LYS A 141 -16.35 -1.62 16.60
N GLY A 142 -15.80 -2.29 17.60
CA GLY A 142 -15.61 -3.75 17.63
C GLY A 142 -14.16 -4.16 17.42
N GLY A 143 -13.44 -4.36 18.52
CA GLY A 143 -12.02 -4.69 18.50
C GLY A 143 -11.70 -6.01 17.80
N ARG A 144 -10.63 -6.03 16.99
CA ARG A 144 -9.88 -7.23 16.63
C ARG A 144 -8.41 -6.91 16.31
N LYS A 145 -7.55 -7.74 16.90
CA LYS A 145 -6.12 -8.05 16.64
C LYS A 145 -5.31 -7.10 15.73
N HIS A 146 -4.27 -6.51 16.33
CA HIS A 146 -3.12 -5.83 15.71
C HIS A 146 -2.79 -6.35 14.30
N GLY A 147 -3.22 -5.62 13.26
CA GLY A 147 -2.91 -5.92 11.87
C GLY A 147 -1.54 -5.38 11.49
N ARG A 148 -0.62 -6.27 11.14
CA ARG A 148 0.58 -5.99 10.35
C ARG A 148 0.22 -5.07 9.18
N ILE A 149 0.98 -4.02 8.88
CA ILE A 149 0.74 -3.20 7.67
C ILE A 149 0.81 -4.14 6.47
N GLU A 150 -0.36 -4.40 5.88
CA GLU A 150 -0.52 -5.38 4.82
C GLU A 150 0.25 -4.92 3.58
N ARG A 151 1.15 -5.79 3.12
CA ARG A 151 1.84 -5.63 1.84
C ARG A 151 0.99 -6.34 0.80
N LYS A 152 0.68 -5.64 -0.28
CA LYS A 152 -0.27 -6.07 -1.28
C LYS A 152 0.42 -6.23 -2.62
N LEU A 153 0.19 -7.38 -3.25
CA LEU A 153 0.51 -7.62 -4.65
C LEU A 153 -0.80 -7.53 -5.44
N LEU A 154 -0.98 -6.45 -6.18
CA LEU A 154 -2.04 -6.34 -7.18
C LEU A 154 -1.71 -7.29 -8.32
N LEU A 155 -2.41 -8.41 -8.39
CA LEU A 155 -2.26 -9.40 -9.45
C LEU A 155 -3.38 -9.21 -10.47
N SER A 156 -3.01 -8.93 -11.71
CA SER A 156 -3.96 -8.80 -12.82
C SER A 156 -3.58 -9.68 -13.99
N LEU A 157 -4.52 -10.48 -14.49
CA LEU A 157 -4.39 -11.32 -15.67
C LEU A 157 -5.18 -10.67 -16.81
N HIS A 158 -4.47 -10.28 -17.86
CA HIS A 158 -4.98 -9.49 -18.99
C HIS A 158 -5.49 -10.39 -20.11
N ASP A 159 -6.29 -9.81 -20.99
CA ASP A 159 -6.74 -10.39 -22.24
C ASP A 159 -7.49 -11.72 -22.13
N PHE A 160 -8.35 -11.86 -21.12
CA PHE A 160 -9.24 -13.01 -21.07
C PHE A 160 -10.29 -12.92 -22.18
N HIS A 161 -10.27 -13.93 -23.05
CA HIS A 161 -11.25 -14.20 -24.10
C HIS A 161 -11.28 -15.73 -24.32
N PRO A 162 -12.24 -16.29 -25.07
CA PRO A 162 -12.35 -17.76 -25.18
C PRO A 162 -11.07 -18.47 -25.64
N GLY A 163 -10.24 -17.81 -26.45
CA GLY A 163 -8.96 -18.33 -26.95
C GLY A 163 -7.83 -18.36 -25.92
N SER A 164 -7.87 -17.53 -24.87
CA SER A 164 -6.84 -17.48 -23.82
C SER A 164 -7.23 -18.20 -22.52
N ARG A 165 -8.40 -18.85 -22.50
CA ARG A 165 -9.00 -19.45 -21.30
C ARG A 165 -8.04 -20.38 -20.55
N ALA A 166 -7.34 -21.25 -21.29
CA ALA A 166 -6.41 -22.22 -20.72
C ALA A 166 -5.17 -21.54 -20.14
N GLN A 167 -4.61 -20.56 -20.85
CA GLN A 167 -3.46 -19.78 -20.38
C GLN A 167 -3.79 -19.02 -19.10
N ILE A 168 -4.93 -18.32 -19.06
CA ILE A 168 -5.32 -17.53 -17.89
C ILE A 168 -5.61 -18.42 -16.69
N ALA A 169 -6.20 -19.60 -16.89
CA ALA A 169 -6.34 -20.60 -15.82
C ALA A 169 -5.00 -21.04 -15.24
N GLU A 170 -4.06 -21.40 -16.11
CA GLU A 170 -2.72 -21.81 -15.70
C GLU A 170 -1.99 -20.69 -14.96
N GLN A 171 -2.10 -19.45 -15.47
CA GLN A 171 -1.49 -18.28 -14.84
C GLN A 171 -2.05 -18.00 -13.45
N LEU A 172 -3.37 -18.10 -13.30
CA LEU A 172 -4.05 -17.89 -12.02
C LEU A 172 -3.56 -18.92 -11.00
N GLU A 173 -3.56 -20.21 -11.38
CA GLU A 173 -3.09 -21.30 -10.52
C GLU A 173 -1.61 -21.11 -10.14
N PHE A 174 -0.75 -20.90 -11.14
CA PHE A 174 0.68 -20.67 -10.95
C PHE A 174 0.95 -19.51 -9.98
N CYS A 175 0.22 -18.39 -10.14
CA CYS A 175 0.43 -17.22 -9.32
C CYS A 175 -0.05 -17.42 -7.88
N LEU A 176 -1.26 -17.94 -7.70
CA LEU A 176 -1.88 -18.11 -6.39
C LEU A 176 -1.24 -19.23 -5.57
N GLN A 177 -0.66 -20.26 -6.21
CA GLN A 177 0.14 -21.28 -5.53
C GLN A 177 1.38 -20.66 -4.87
N ALA A 178 2.01 -19.66 -5.50
CA ALA A 178 3.21 -19.02 -4.99
C ALA A 178 2.91 -17.84 -4.03
N CYS A 179 1.87 -17.07 -4.31
CA CYS A 179 1.43 -15.94 -3.48
C CYS A 179 -0.10 -15.97 -3.34
N PRO A 180 -0.64 -16.64 -2.30
CA PRO A 180 -2.08 -16.82 -2.13
C PRO A 180 -2.86 -15.52 -1.98
N GLY A 181 -4.11 -15.54 -2.42
CA GLY A 181 -5.04 -14.41 -2.33
C GLY A 181 -6.00 -14.36 -3.52
N SER A 182 -6.32 -13.16 -3.98
CA SER A 182 -7.22 -12.91 -5.12
C SER A 182 -6.49 -12.25 -6.29
N ALA A 183 -7.11 -12.25 -7.48
CA ALA A 183 -6.60 -11.62 -8.69
C ALA A 183 -7.72 -10.89 -9.42
N SER A 184 -7.37 -9.90 -10.26
CA SER A 184 -8.28 -9.30 -11.23
C SER A 184 -8.08 -9.95 -12.59
N ILE A 185 -9.16 -10.47 -13.16
CA ILE A 185 -9.23 -11.12 -14.46
C ILE A 185 -9.88 -10.12 -15.39
N LEU A 186 -9.12 -9.68 -16.39
CA LEU A 186 -9.49 -8.61 -17.30
C LEU A 186 -10.10 -9.22 -18.55
N VAL A 187 -11.42 -9.12 -18.64
CA VAL A 187 -12.25 -9.84 -19.62
C VAL A 187 -12.61 -8.93 -20.78
N ILE A 188 -12.42 -9.45 -21.98
CA ILE A 188 -12.75 -8.77 -23.24
C ILE A 188 -14.02 -9.44 -23.81
N PRO A 189 -15.15 -8.70 -23.88
CA PRO A 189 -16.41 -9.22 -24.41
C PRO A 189 -16.30 -9.85 -25.80
N GLU A 190 -15.65 -9.18 -26.75
CA GLU A 190 -15.63 -9.56 -28.16
C GLU A 190 -14.26 -9.31 -28.78
N TYR A 191 -13.28 -10.09 -28.33
CA TYR A 191 -11.88 -9.92 -28.73
C TYR A 191 -11.70 -9.89 -30.25
N HIS A 192 -11.16 -8.77 -30.77
CA HIS A 192 -10.83 -8.52 -32.17
C HIS A 192 -11.97 -8.84 -33.15
N HIS A 193 -13.22 -8.49 -32.79
CA HIS A 193 -14.44 -8.81 -33.57
C HIS A 193 -14.63 -10.31 -33.84
N GLY A 194 -13.98 -11.15 -33.04
CA GLY A 194 -14.06 -12.59 -33.12
C GLY A 194 -15.23 -13.13 -32.31
N ARG A 195 -15.06 -14.36 -31.84
CA ARG A 195 -16.07 -15.06 -31.07
C ARG A 195 -16.27 -14.40 -29.69
N GLY A 196 -17.43 -13.78 -29.48
CA GLY A 196 -17.79 -13.14 -28.21
C GLY A 196 -17.86 -14.12 -27.04
N ILE A 197 -17.64 -13.61 -25.82
CA ILE A 197 -17.57 -14.41 -24.59
C ILE A 197 -18.84 -15.22 -24.32
N GLU A 198 -20.00 -14.65 -24.64
CA GLU A 198 -21.32 -15.29 -24.42
C GLU A 198 -21.55 -16.51 -25.32
N SER A 199 -20.79 -16.64 -26.40
CA SER A 199 -20.90 -17.82 -27.26
C SER A 199 -20.12 -19.03 -26.74
N CYS A 200 -19.35 -18.89 -25.65
CA CYS A 200 -18.52 -19.96 -25.09
C CYS A 200 -18.95 -20.29 -23.66
N GLY A 201 -19.83 -21.29 -23.51
CA GLY A 201 -20.35 -21.73 -22.20
C GLY A 201 -19.26 -22.06 -21.19
N GLU A 202 -18.20 -22.76 -21.61
CA GLU A 202 -17.05 -23.08 -20.75
C GLU A 202 -16.37 -21.83 -20.17
N SER A 203 -16.28 -20.75 -20.97
CA SER A 203 -15.69 -19.49 -20.49
C SER A 203 -16.61 -18.80 -19.48
N LEU A 204 -17.93 -18.81 -19.72
CA LEU A 204 -18.92 -18.23 -18.80
C LEU A 204 -18.93 -18.96 -17.45
N GLU A 205 -18.92 -20.30 -17.48
CA GLU A 205 -18.89 -21.13 -16.28
C GLU A 205 -17.61 -20.88 -15.47
N GLN A 206 -16.47 -20.81 -16.15
CA GLN A 206 -15.17 -20.58 -15.54
C GLN A 206 -15.06 -19.18 -14.91
N LEU A 207 -15.51 -18.13 -15.62
CA LEU A 207 -15.57 -16.78 -15.08
C LEU A 207 -16.49 -16.69 -13.84
N SER A 208 -17.70 -17.26 -13.94
CA SER A 208 -18.66 -17.29 -12.83
C SER A 208 -18.12 -18.07 -11.63
N ARG A 209 -17.33 -19.12 -11.87
CA ARG A 209 -16.63 -19.84 -10.81
C ARG A 209 -15.57 -18.95 -10.14
N TRP A 210 -14.72 -18.29 -10.92
CA TRP A 210 -13.68 -17.41 -10.38
C TRP A 210 -14.24 -16.23 -9.58
N GLU A 211 -15.35 -15.64 -10.02
CA GLU A 211 -16.00 -14.59 -9.24
C GLU A 211 -16.52 -15.12 -7.89
N ARG A 212 -17.15 -16.30 -7.87
CA ARG A 212 -17.58 -16.96 -6.62
C ARG A 212 -16.41 -17.33 -5.69
N GLU A 213 -15.25 -17.62 -6.25
CA GLU A 213 -14.00 -17.86 -5.51
C GLU A 213 -13.38 -16.55 -4.97
N GLY A 214 -13.96 -15.39 -5.27
CA GLY A 214 -13.53 -14.08 -4.78
C GLY A 214 -12.53 -13.37 -5.69
N HIS A 215 -12.37 -13.83 -6.94
CA HIS A 215 -11.64 -13.08 -7.96
C HIS A 215 -12.51 -11.98 -8.56
N ASP A 216 -11.85 -10.99 -9.13
CA ASP A 216 -12.47 -9.79 -9.65
C ASP A 216 -12.55 -9.85 -11.17
N LEU A 217 -13.76 -9.72 -11.73
CA LEU A 217 -13.99 -9.72 -13.17
C LEU A 217 -14.08 -8.27 -13.67
N ALA A 218 -12.95 -7.75 -14.15
CA ALA A 218 -12.86 -6.39 -14.66
C ALA A 218 -13.11 -6.34 -16.17
N ILE A 219 -13.80 -5.31 -16.64
CA ILE A 219 -13.99 -5.07 -18.07
C ILE A 219 -12.68 -4.55 -18.66
N HIS A 220 -12.19 -5.17 -19.74
CA HIS A 220 -10.95 -4.80 -20.41
C HIS A 220 -11.17 -4.25 -21.82
N GLY A 221 -11.99 -3.20 -21.92
CA GLY A 221 -12.49 -2.72 -23.21
C GLY A 221 -13.65 -3.55 -23.74
N TYR A 222 -13.88 -3.50 -25.05
CA TYR A 222 -14.93 -4.30 -25.71
C TYR A 222 -14.33 -5.18 -26.80
N PHE A 223 -13.59 -4.58 -27.75
CA PHE A 223 -12.95 -5.31 -28.84
C PHE A 223 -11.46 -5.54 -28.62
N HIS A 224 -10.80 -4.71 -27.80
CA HIS A 224 -9.34 -4.74 -27.63
C HIS A 224 -8.56 -4.44 -28.92
N ASP A 225 -9.19 -3.77 -29.89
CA ASP A 225 -8.53 -3.29 -31.10
C ASP A 225 -8.90 -1.84 -31.43
N ARG A 226 -8.19 -1.29 -32.42
CA ARG A 226 -8.43 0.06 -33.00
C ARG A 226 -8.91 -0.02 -34.45
N SER A 227 -9.51 -1.14 -34.85
CA SER A 227 -9.97 -1.33 -36.22
C SER A 227 -10.96 -0.23 -36.60
N GLY A 228 -10.65 0.55 -37.65
CA GLY A 228 -11.48 1.67 -38.12
C GLY A 228 -11.24 3.05 -37.45
N LEU A 229 -10.29 3.18 -36.52
CA LEU A 229 -9.91 4.48 -35.92
C LEU A 229 -8.71 5.12 -36.67
N PRO A 230 -8.63 6.47 -36.78
CA PRO A 230 -7.53 7.14 -37.47
C PRO A 230 -6.15 6.81 -36.85
N GLU A 231 -5.12 6.65 -37.69
CA GLU A 231 -3.72 6.47 -37.26
C GLU A 231 -3.13 7.81 -36.78
N GLU A 232 -3.40 8.14 -35.53
CA GLU A 232 -3.06 9.46 -34.96
C GLU A 232 -1.65 9.55 -34.36
N SER A 233 -1.03 8.42 -33.98
CA SER A 233 0.33 8.41 -33.42
C SER A 233 1.00 7.03 -33.56
N PHE A 234 1.83 6.86 -34.59
CA PHE A 234 2.56 5.62 -34.90
C PHE A 234 3.28 4.98 -33.70
N PHE A 235 3.88 5.78 -32.80
CA PHE A 235 4.58 5.25 -31.63
C PHE A 235 3.61 4.61 -30.62
N TRP A 236 2.59 5.32 -30.17
CA TRP A 236 1.61 4.80 -29.22
C TRP A 236 0.75 3.69 -29.82
N THR A 237 0.28 3.85 -31.07
CA THR A 237 -0.65 2.91 -31.71
C THR A 237 0.02 1.70 -32.31
N ARG A 238 1.31 1.72 -32.66
CA ARG A 238 1.97 0.60 -33.38
C ARG A 238 3.19 0.06 -32.64
N ILE A 239 3.95 0.91 -31.95
CA ILE A 239 5.17 0.50 -31.22
C ILE A 239 4.87 0.12 -29.75
N TYR A 240 3.96 0.87 -29.09
CA TYR A 240 3.69 0.70 -27.67
C TYR A 240 2.56 -0.32 -27.39
N THR A 241 1.42 -0.23 -28.08
CA THR A 241 0.27 -1.13 -27.86
C THR A 241 -0.05 -2.07 -29.02
N ASP A 242 0.60 -1.98 -30.18
CA ASP A 242 0.29 -2.81 -31.38
C ASP A 242 -1.20 -2.81 -31.78
N ARG A 243 -1.79 -1.62 -31.83
CA ARG A 243 -3.18 -1.31 -32.20
C ARG A 243 -4.24 -1.80 -31.21
N GLU A 244 -3.84 -2.24 -30.04
CA GLU A 244 -4.77 -2.71 -29.00
C GLU A 244 -5.30 -1.60 -28.10
N ALA A 245 -4.79 -0.36 -28.19
CA ALA A 245 -5.23 0.78 -27.35
C ALA A 245 -6.61 1.33 -27.78
N GLU A 246 -7.64 0.53 -27.60
CA GLU A 246 -9.03 0.77 -28.00
C GLU A 246 -9.56 2.15 -27.55
N PHE A 247 -9.27 2.54 -26.30
CA PHE A 247 -9.82 3.76 -25.68
C PHE A 247 -8.90 4.99 -25.80
N PHE A 248 -7.74 4.87 -26.46
CA PHE A 248 -6.85 6.01 -26.69
C PHE A 248 -7.45 6.94 -27.75
N ARG A 249 -7.92 8.13 -27.35
CA ARG A 249 -8.61 9.09 -28.25
C ARG A 249 -9.86 8.51 -28.93
N LEU A 250 -10.56 7.60 -28.27
CA LEU A 250 -11.88 7.14 -28.72
C LEU A 250 -12.91 8.27 -28.51
N ASP A 251 -13.84 8.41 -29.44
CA ASP A 251 -14.97 9.32 -29.26
C ASP A 251 -15.75 8.98 -27.97
N SER A 252 -16.24 9.99 -27.27
CA SER A 252 -16.85 9.79 -25.96
C SER A 252 -18.17 9.02 -26.04
N ALA A 253 -18.96 9.22 -27.10
CA ALA A 253 -20.21 8.47 -27.29
C ALA A 253 -19.93 7.02 -27.64
N GLU A 254 -18.91 6.76 -28.45
CA GLU A 254 -18.49 5.39 -28.78
C GLU A 254 -17.90 4.67 -27.54
N ALA A 255 -17.05 5.35 -26.77
CA ALA A 255 -16.55 4.81 -25.50
C ALA A 255 -17.70 4.45 -24.55
N GLU A 256 -18.70 5.34 -24.44
CA GLU A 256 -19.88 5.12 -23.62
C GLU A 256 -20.71 3.93 -24.10
N SER A 257 -20.93 3.82 -25.41
CA SER A 257 -21.64 2.71 -26.05
C SER A 257 -20.95 1.37 -25.76
N ARG A 258 -19.62 1.29 -25.98
CA ARG A 258 -18.83 0.08 -25.73
C ARG A 258 -18.85 -0.35 -24.26
N ILE A 259 -18.67 0.60 -23.34
CA ILE A 259 -18.77 0.33 -21.91
C ILE A 259 -20.18 -0.14 -21.54
N GLY A 260 -21.22 0.48 -22.11
CA GLY A 260 -22.62 0.09 -21.91
C GLY A 260 -22.91 -1.34 -22.37
N ARG A 261 -22.41 -1.73 -23.55
CA ARG A 261 -22.55 -3.10 -24.07
C ARG A 261 -21.84 -4.13 -23.19
N ALA A 262 -20.63 -3.81 -22.72
CA ALA A 262 -19.91 -4.67 -21.78
C ALA A 262 -20.68 -4.84 -20.45
N LEU A 263 -21.20 -3.74 -19.88
CA LEU A 263 -22.02 -3.78 -18.66
C LEU A 263 -23.29 -4.62 -18.84
N ALA A 264 -23.94 -4.56 -20.01
CA ALA A 264 -25.12 -5.37 -20.29
C ALA A 264 -24.80 -6.87 -20.26
N ILE A 265 -23.62 -7.27 -20.73
CA ILE A 265 -23.14 -8.65 -20.64
C ILE A 265 -22.94 -9.05 -19.17
N TRP A 266 -22.23 -8.24 -18.37
CA TRP A 266 -22.03 -8.52 -16.94
C TRP A 266 -23.38 -8.66 -16.21
N GLY A 267 -24.33 -7.77 -16.49
CA GLY A 267 -25.66 -7.80 -15.90
C GLY A 267 -26.44 -9.08 -16.23
N ARG A 268 -26.35 -9.60 -17.47
CA ARG A 268 -27.01 -10.86 -17.86
C ARG A 268 -26.47 -12.08 -17.11
N HIS A 269 -25.17 -12.09 -16.82
CA HIS A 269 -24.51 -13.21 -16.12
C HIS A 269 -24.43 -13.02 -14.60
N GLY A 270 -25.00 -11.93 -14.07
CA GLY A 270 -25.01 -11.63 -12.63
C GLY A 270 -23.64 -11.23 -12.05
N TRP A 271 -22.67 -10.93 -12.91
CA TRP A 271 -21.33 -10.53 -12.49
C TRP A 271 -21.28 -9.07 -12.06
N GLN A 272 -20.36 -8.75 -11.16
CA GLN A 272 -20.16 -7.40 -10.65
C GLN A 272 -19.04 -6.68 -11.40
N ALA A 273 -19.42 -5.75 -12.28
CA ALA A 273 -18.48 -4.90 -13.02
C ALA A 273 -17.90 -3.78 -12.14
N ARG A 274 -17.10 -4.13 -11.13
CA ARG A 274 -16.48 -3.15 -10.21
C ARG A 274 -15.40 -2.31 -10.89
N GLY A 275 -14.75 -2.85 -11.92
CA GLY A 275 -13.57 -2.29 -12.53
C GLY A 275 -13.63 -2.20 -14.05
N PHE A 276 -13.01 -1.16 -14.58
CA PHE A 276 -12.70 -1.03 -16.00
C PHE A 276 -11.22 -0.72 -16.18
N VAL A 277 -10.51 -1.53 -16.95
CA VAL A 277 -9.12 -1.27 -17.33
C VAL A 277 -9.07 -1.09 -18.83
N ALA A 278 -8.68 0.09 -19.31
CA ALA A 278 -8.52 0.28 -20.74
C ALA A 278 -7.36 -0.58 -21.29
N PRO A 279 -7.51 -1.20 -22.47
CA PRO A 279 -6.41 -1.82 -23.19
C PRO A 279 -5.18 -0.91 -23.29
N GLY A 280 -4.01 -1.45 -22.97
CA GLY A 280 -2.75 -0.69 -22.89
C GLY A 280 -2.68 0.36 -21.76
N TRP A 281 -3.63 0.37 -20.83
CA TRP A 281 -3.78 1.36 -19.75
C TRP A 281 -3.96 2.81 -20.23
N LEU A 282 -4.48 2.99 -21.45
CA LEU A 282 -4.64 4.29 -22.10
C LEU A 282 -6.12 4.64 -22.26
N HIS A 283 -6.58 5.66 -21.52
CA HIS A 283 -7.87 6.30 -21.69
C HIS A 283 -7.78 7.78 -21.31
N GLY A 284 -8.72 8.59 -21.81
CA GLY A 284 -8.77 10.02 -21.56
C GLY A 284 -9.67 10.40 -20.36
N PRO A 285 -9.67 11.68 -19.94
CA PRO A 285 -10.51 12.18 -18.86
C PRO A 285 -12.02 12.00 -19.11
N SER A 286 -12.46 12.03 -20.38
CA SER A 286 -13.84 11.78 -20.76
C SER A 286 -14.28 10.35 -20.41
N THR A 287 -13.44 9.36 -20.69
CA THR A 287 -13.68 7.96 -20.29
C THR A 287 -13.77 7.84 -18.78
N GLU A 288 -12.87 8.44 -18.01
CA GLU A 288 -12.92 8.40 -16.54
C GLU A 288 -14.23 9.00 -15.98
N LYS A 289 -14.76 10.05 -16.61
CA LYS A 289 -16.08 10.63 -16.27
C LYS A 289 -17.22 9.64 -16.56
N ILE A 290 -17.20 8.99 -17.73
CA ILE A 290 -18.19 7.96 -18.08
C ILE A 290 -18.15 6.81 -17.08
N LEU A 291 -16.96 6.35 -16.70
CA LEU A 291 -16.79 5.27 -15.71
C LEU A 291 -17.38 5.63 -14.35
N ARG A 292 -17.15 6.85 -13.86
CA ARG A 292 -17.80 7.34 -12.63
C ARG A 292 -19.32 7.35 -12.74
N GLN A 293 -19.86 7.86 -13.85
CA GLN A 293 -21.30 7.95 -14.07
C GLN A 293 -21.96 6.57 -14.14
N LYS A 294 -21.25 5.57 -14.67
CA LYS A 294 -21.73 4.18 -14.75
C LYS A 294 -21.44 3.35 -13.49
N GLY A 295 -20.92 3.97 -12.42
CA GLY A 295 -20.77 3.34 -11.11
C GLY A 295 -19.56 2.41 -10.96
N PHE A 296 -18.56 2.49 -11.84
CA PHE A 296 -17.31 1.75 -11.65
C PHE A 296 -16.57 2.27 -10.41
N ALA A 297 -15.97 1.37 -9.65
CA ALA A 297 -15.22 1.73 -8.46
C ALA A 297 -13.77 2.08 -8.75
N TYR A 298 -13.17 1.48 -9.79
CA TYR A 298 -11.78 1.75 -10.14
C TYR A 298 -11.48 1.69 -11.63
N THR A 299 -10.37 2.35 -12.00
CA THR A 299 -9.68 2.15 -13.28
C THR A 299 -8.16 2.15 -13.07
N CYS A 300 -7.39 1.83 -14.12
CA CYS A 300 -5.94 1.72 -14.07
C CYS A 300 -5.26 2.47 -15.22
N HIS A 301 -4.20 3.21 -14.88
CA HIS A 301 -3.18 3.67 -15.83
C HIS A 301 -1.91 2.83 -15.66
N LEU A 302 -0.89 3.01 -16.52
CA LEU A 302 0.38 2.29 -16.45
C LEU A 302 1.11 2.45 -15.10
N THR A 303 0.94 3.59 -14.44
CA THR A 303 1.68 3.95 -13.21
C THR A 303 0.82 3.92 -11.96
N GLU A 304 -0.50 3.77 -12.07
CA GLU A 304 -1.42 3.97 -10.96
C GLU A 304 -2.74 3.20 -11.07
N VAL A 305 -3.36 3.01 -9.91
CA VAL A 305 -4.75 2.56 -9.73
C VAL A 305 -5.56 3.74 -9.24
N VAL A 306 -6.64 4.06 -9.93
CA VAL A 306 -7.52 5.19 -9.67
C VAL A 306 -8.78 4.70 -8.97
N HIS A 307 -9.05 5.21 -7.78
CA HIS A 307 -10.30 5.00 -7.03
C HIS A 307 -11.30 6.04 -7.52
N LEU A 308 -12.26 5.61 -8.33
CA LEU A 308 -13.11 6.52 -9.10
C LEU A 308 -14.03 7.36 -8.22
N ALA A 309 -14.60 6.79 -7.16
CA ALA A 309 -15.48 7.47 -6.21
C ALA A 309 -14.76 8.55 -5.37
N GLU A 310 -13.55 8.25 -4.89
CA GLU A 310 -12.77 9.15 -4.03
C GLU A 310 -11.87 10.11 -4.81
N GLY A 311 -11.61 9.83 -6.09
CA GLY A 311 -10.58 10.51 -6.89
C GLY A 311 -9.14 10.21 -6.44
N ARG A 312 -8.95 9.27 -5.49
CA ARG A 312 -7.64 8.87 -4.96
C ARG A 312 -6.87 8.06 -6.01
N ARG A 313 -5.56 8.31 -6.11
CA ARG A 313 -4.66 7.60 -7.05
C ARG A 313 -3.53 6.92 -6.28
N ASP A 314 -3.46 5.60 -6.35
CA ASP A 314 -2.39 4.82 -5.75
C ASP A 314 -1.31 4.54 -6.79
N ARG A 315 -0.08 5.01 -6.51
CA ARG A 315 1.08 4.71 -7.36
C ARG A 315 1.41 3.23 -7.27
N ALA A 316 1.25 2.54 -8.39
CA ALA A 316 1.59 1.15 -8.58
C ALA A 316 1.87 0.94 -10.06
N TRP A 317 3.14 0.87 -10.44
CA TRP A 317 3.51 0.65 -11.83
C TRP A 317 3.11 -0.76 -12.28
N ALA A 318 2.48 -0.89 -13.46
CA ALA A 318 2.08 -2.18 -14.02
C ALA A 318 3.34 -2.83 -14.54
N GLY A 319 3.89 -3.75 -13.74
CA GLY A 319 4.99 -4.52 -14.24
C GLY A 319 4.49 -5.60 -15.17
N THR A 320 4.96 -5.48 -16.40
CA THR A 320 4.58 -6.28 -17.55
C THR A 320 5.84 -6.77 -18.25
N TYR A 321 5.71 -7.89 -18.95
CA TYR A 321 6.78 -8.37 -19.83
C TYR A 321 6.49 -7.94 -21.26
N SER A 322 7.42 -7.21 -21.84
CA SER A 322 7.36 -6.88 -23.25
C SER A 322 8.10 -7.97 -24.05
N LEU A 323 7.36 -8.96 -24.57
CA LEU A 323 7.96 -10.14 -25.23
C LEU A 323 7.92 -10.10 -26.77
N ARG A 324 7.41 -9.00 -27.33
CA ARG A 324 7.10 -8.84 -28.77
C ARG A 324 8.31 -8.90 -29.73
N SER A 325 9.55 -8.71 -29.27
CA SER A 325 10.75 -8.78 -30.13
C SER A 325 11.94 -9.50 -29.46
N PRO A 326 12.86 -10.09 -30.24
CA PRO A 326 14.04 -10.78 -29.70
C PRO A 326 14.91 -9.91 -28.77
N TRP A 327 15.08 -8.63 -29.09
CA TRP A 327 15.84 -7.70 -28.25
C TRP A 327 15.08 -7.31 -26.97
N ARG A 328 13.75 -7.13 -27.03
CA ARG A 328 12.92 -6.91 -25.83
C ARG A 328 12.92 -8.12 -24.91
N ARG A 329 12.91 -9.34 -25.48
CA ARG A 329 13.13 -10.60 -24.73
C ARG A 329 14.51 -10.65 -24.07
N ARG A 330 15.55 -10.12 -24.72
CA ARG A 330 16.89 -10.01 -24.14
C ARG A 330 16.93 -9.02 -22.98
N LEU A 331 16.30 -7.86 -23.09
CA LEU A 331 16.15 -6.90 -21.98
C LEU A 331 15.32 -7.48 -20.83
N ALA A 332 14.26 -8.22 -21.14
CA ALA A 332 13.41 -8.87 -20.15
C ALA A 332 14.18 -9.86 -19.26
N ARG A 333 15.28 -10.46 -19.73
CA ARG A 333 16.16 -11.29 -18.88
C ARG A 333 16.84 -10.51 -17.75
N GLY A 334 17.12 -9.22 -17.95
CA GLY A 334 17.67 -8.32 -16.92
C GLY A 334 16.59 -7.62 -16.08
N TRP A 335 15.31 -7.92 -16.32
CA TRP A 335 14.19 -7.18 -15.75
C TRP A 335 13.95 -7.48 -14.27
N HIS A 336 14.18 -8.71 -13.83
CA HIS A 336 13.97 -9.13 -12.44
C HIS A 336 14.73 -8.27 -11.39
N PRO A 337 16.04 -7.99 -11.52
CA PRO A 337 16.74 -7.13 -10.55
C PRO A 337 16.26 -5.67 -10.57
N VAL A 338 15.89 -5.13 -11.73
CA VAL A 338 15.31 -3.77 -11.85
C VAL A 338 13.98 -3.71 -11.11
N TRP A 339 13.12 -4.70 -11.33
CA TRP A 339 11.83 -4.78 -10.67
C TRP A 339 11.97 -4.99 -9.15
N LYS A 340 12.92 -5.84 -8.73
CA LYS A 340 13.27 -6.02 -7.32
C LYS A 340 13.71 -4.72 -6.66
N ALA A 341 14.46 -3.88 -7.36
CA ALA A 341 14.85 -2.55 -6.87
C ALA A 341 13.64 -1.61 -6.76
N LEU A 342 12.80 -1.54 -7.81
CA LEU A 342 11.60 -0.68 -7.83
C LEU A 342 10.58 -1.09 -6.76
N CYS A 343 10.40 -2.38 -6.51
CA CYS A 343 9.45 -2.91 -5.53
C CYS A 343 10.03 -3.06 -4.10
N SER A 344 11.34 -2.85 -3.92
CA SER A 344 11.97 -2.94 -2.60
C SER A 344 11.40 -1.86 -1.67
N GLY A 345 10.73 -2.29 -0.61
CA GLY A 345 10.17 -1.40 0.41
C GLY A 345 8.83 -0.75 0.06
N GLN A 346 8.28 -0.95 -1.15
CA GLN A 346 6.93 -0.53 -1.46
C GLN A 346 5.90 -1.34 -0.65
N ARG A 347 4.71 -0.79 -0.42
CA ARG A 347 3.60 -1.50 0.26
C ARG A 347 2.65 -2.14 -0.74
N LEU A 348 2.66 -1.63 -1.96
CA LEU A 348 1.79 -2.02 -3.06
C LEU A 348 2.69 -2.30 -4.25
N VAL A 349 2.62 -3.53 -4.76
CA VAL A 349 3.33 -3.95 -5.97
C VAL A 349 2.28 -4.42 -6.95
N ARG A 350 2.46 -4.17 -8.25
CA ARG A 350 1.51 -4.60 -9.28
C ARG A 350 2.19 -5.46 -10.33
N LEU A 351 1.67 -6.66 -10.52
CA LEU A 351 2.08 -7.64 -11.52
C LEU A 351 0.94 -7.82 -12.51
N SER A 352 1.23 -7.56 -13.78
CA SER A 352 0.29 -7.68 -14.88
C SER A 352 0.83 -8.68 -15.89
N LEU A 353 0.10 -9.77 -16.09
CA LEU A 353 0.46 -10.86 -17.01
C LEU A 353 -0.52 -10.89 -18.18
N HIS A 354 -0.03 -11.16 -19.37
CA HIS A 354 -0.82 -11.44 -20.57
C HIS A 354 -0.72 -12.94 -20.90
N PRO A 355 -1.66 -13.53 -21.68
CA PRO A 355 -1.78 -14.99 -21.85
C PRO A 355 -0.47 -15.71 -22.21
N MET A 356 0.34 -15.13 -23.09
CA MET A 356 1.57 -15.74 -23.59
C MET A 356 2.79 -15.59 -22.67
N ASP A 357 2.69 -14.82 -21.58
CA ASP A 357 3.85 -14.45 -20.77
C ASP A 357 4.51 -15.68 -20.10
N LEU A 358 3.72 -16.58 -19.51
CA LEU A 358 4.25 -17.75 -18.81
C LEU A 358 4.63 -18.92 -19.73
N GLU A 359 4.27 -18.88 -21.01
CA GLU A 359 4.76 -19.83 -22.01
C GLU A 359 6.25 -19.62 -22.30
N VAL A 360 6.77 -18.41 -22.04
CA VAL A 360 8.18 -18.10 -22.21
C VAL A 360 8.98 -18.56 -20.97
N PRO A 361 9.89 -19.56 -21.09
CA PRO A 361 10.45 -20.23 -19.91
C PRO A 361 11.23 -19.33 -18.95
N PHE A 362 11.91 -18.30 -19.44
CA PHE A 362 12.66 -17.39 -18.57
C PHE A 362 11.72 -16.43 -17.79
N VAL A 363 10.60 -16.02 -18.40
CA VAL A 363 9.59 -15.18 -17.76
C VAL A 363 8.92 -15.96 -16.64
N ARG A 364 8.50 -17.20 -16.93
CA ARG A 364 7.96 -18.13 -15.93
C ARG A 364 8.87 -18.27 -14.72
N ARG A 365 10.19 -18.46 -14.94
CA ARG A 365 11.17 -18.51 -13.84
C ARG A 365 11.23 -17.21 -13.04
N GLN A 366 11.32 -16.06 -13.72
CA GLN A 366 11.42 -14.75 -13.05
C GLN A 366 10.17 -14.40 -12.25
N VAL A 367 8.97 -14.66 -12.80
CA VAL A 367 7.69 -14.46 -12.12
C VAL A 367 7.59 -15.40 -10.92
N GLY A 368 7.92 -16.68 -11.08
CA GLY A 368 7.91 -17.65 -9.97
C GLY A 368 8.84 -17.25 -8.82
N THR A 369 10.07 -16.81 -9.13
CA THR A 369 11.00 -16.29 -8.11
C THR A 369 10.44 -15.04 -7.44
N LEU A 370 9.91 -14.09 -8.22
CA LEU A 370 9.33 -12.86 -7.70
C LEU A 370 8.19 -13.12 -6.72
N LEU A 371 7.23 -13.97 -7.11
CA LEU A 371 6.06 -14.29 -6.28
C LEU A 371 6.48 -14.94 -4.95
N LYS A 372 7.43 -15.88 -4.99
CA LYS A 372 7.99 -16.51 -3.78
C LYS A 372 8.69 -15.50 -2.89
N GLU A 373 9.50 -14.59 -3.45
CA GLU A 373 10.17 -13.54 -2.69
C GLU A 373 9.18 -12.55 -2.05
N LEU A 374 8.13 -12.15 -2.79
CA LEU A 374 7.08 -11.27 -2.28
C LEU A 374 6.30 -11.95 -1.16
N SER A 375 5.88 -13.20 -1.36
CA SER A 375 5.19 -14.01 -0.36
C SER A 375 6.03 -14.16 0.92
N ALA A 376 7.33 -14.48 0.80
CA ALA A 376 8.25 -14.55 1.95
C ALA A 376 8.40 -13.21 2.70
N ARG A 377 8.24 -12.09 2.00
CA ARG A 377 8.23 -10.72 2.58
C ARG A 377 6.87 -10.32 3.17
N GLY A 378 5.90 -11.22 3.16
CA GLY A 378 4.55 -11.03 3.71
C GLY A 378 3.59 -10.30 2.79
N TYR A 379 3.84 -10.30 1.48
CA TYR A 379 2.84 -9.88 0.51
C TYR A 379 1.76 -10.95 0.34
N ARG A 380 0.54 -10.51 0.08
CA ARG A 380 -0.55 -11.36 -0.42
C ARG A 380 -1.03 -10.83 -1.75
N SER A 381 -1.47 -11.74 -2.61
CA SER A 381 -2.16 -11.36 -3.84
C SER A 381 -3.50 -10.74 -3.50
N VAL A 382 -3.84 -9.64 -4.16
CA VAL A 382 -5.12 -8.95 -4.02
C VAL A 382 -5.60 -8.52 -5.40
N SER A 383 -6.89 -8.63 -5.64
CA SER A 383 -7.53 -8.01 -6.78
C SER A 383 -7.58 -6.48 -6.63
N TYR A 384 -7.81 -5.79 -7.74
CA TYR A 384 -8.08 -4.36 -7.71
C TYR A 384 -9.35 -4.05 -6.92
N ALA A 385 -10.45 -4.78 -7.14
CA ALA A 385 -11.68 -4.64 -6.36
C ALA A 385 -11.45 -4.73 -4.84
N GLU A 386 -10.71 -5.76 -4.38
CA GLU A 386 -10.39 -5.93 -2.97
C GLU A 386 -9.49 -4.79 -2.45
N HIS A 387 -8.55 -4.32 -3.28
CA HIS A 387 -7.67 -3.21 -2.91
C HIS A 387 -8.43 -1.88 -2.78
N VAL A 388 -9.41 -1.63 -3.65
CA VAL A 388 -10.29 -0.47 -3.55
C VAL A 388 -11.39 -0.60 -2.49
N GLN A 389 -11.44 -1.73 -1.77
CA GLN A 389 -12.33 -2.01 -0.63
C GLN A 389 -13.83 -1.95 -0.99
N VAL A 390 -14.21 -2.56 -2.12
CA VAL A 390 -15.59 -2.56 -2.64
C VAL A 390 -16.26 -3.91 -2.43
#